data_AF-A0A961FM43-F1
#
_entry.id   AF-A0A961FM43-F1
#
_cell.length_a   1.000
_cell.length_b   1.000
_cell.length_c   1.000
_cell.angle_alpha   90.00
_cell.angle_beta   90.00
_cell.angle_gamma   90.00
#
_symmetry.space_group_name_H-M   'P 1'
#
loop_
_entity.id
_entity.type
_entity.pdbx_description
1 polymer ?
#
loop_
_entity_poly.entity_id
_entity_poly.type
_entity_poly.pdbx_seq_one_letter_code
_entity_poly.pdbx_strand_id
1 'polypeptide(L)'
;MKISADPECEHRDGRAQIVRKQHTFATGIVLQTAKVPNQKSRTPSLNLVGARICKMRSLHRDKLTQDQLAGRLAALGLVLDRSTIAKIETGRRRVYDFEVVAFAKALGVTGNWLLGLTDKSSPKSKKGFSDE
;
A
#
# COMPACT_ATOMS: atom_id res chain seq x y z
N MET A 1 11.80 -21.00 -17.60
CA MET A 1 10.49 -20.39 -17.25
C MET A 1 10.72 -18.92 -16.95
N LYS A 2 10.20 -18.01 -17.79
CA LYS A 2 10.35 -16.56 -17.57
C LYS A 2 9.46 -16.17 -16.39
N ILE A 3 10.06 -15.81 -15.27
CA ILE A 3 9.34 -15.20 -14.14
C ILE A 3 9.07 -13.76 -14.56
N SER A 4 7.92 -13.52 -15.17
CA SER A 4 7.41 -12.17 -15.41
C SER A 4 7.27 -11.47 -14.06
N ALA A 5 8.07 -10.44 -13.83
CA ALA A 5 7.90 -9.55 -12.70
C ALA A 5 6.52 -8.91 -12.77
N ASP A 6 5.70 -9.07 -11.73
CA ASP A 6 4.42 -8.36 -11.59
C ASP A 6 4.68 -6.86 -11.71
N PRO A 7 4.26 -6.20 -12.81
CA PRO A 7 4.30 -4.75 -12.88
C PRO A 7 3.15 -4.20 -12.03
N GLU A 8 3.29 -2.96 -11.58
CA GLU A 8 2.23 -2.16 -10.94
C GLU A 8 2.07 -2.32 -9.40
N CYS A 9 3.12 -1.98 -8.66
CA CYS A 9 2.94 -1.23 -7.42
C CYS A 9 2.99 0.27 -7.75
N GLU A 10 1.98 0.82 -8.45
CA GLU A 10 1.86 2.27 -8.59
C GLU A 10 1.54 2.87 -7.22
N HIS A 11 2.59 3.34 -6.54
CA HIS A 11 2.46 4.20 -5.39
C HIS A 11 1.85 5.53 -5.84
N ARG A 12 0.52 5.68 -5.73
CA ARG A 12 -0.14 6.98 -5.87
C ARG A 12 0.15 7.79 -4.62
N ASP A 13 1.35 8.34 -4.54
CA ASP A 13 1.71 9.38 -3.59
C ASP A 13 0.79 10.58 -3.85
N GLY A 14 -0.33 10.60 -3.14
CA GLY A 14 -1.27 11.70 -3.09
C GLY A 14 -0.72 12.89 -2.30
N ARG A 15 0.59 13.18 -2.36
CA ARG A 15 1.11 14.48 -1.96
C ARG A 15 0.63 15.49 -3.00
N ALA A 16 -0.59 16.00 -2.78
CA ALA A 16 -1.03 17.22 -3.43
C ALA A 16 -0.03 18.32 -3.04
N GLN A 17 0.93 18.62 -3.90
CA GLN A 17 1.59 19.91 -3.86
C GLN A 17 0.50 20.94 -4.17
N ILE A 18 0.11 21.69 -3.15
CA ILE A 18 -0.61 22.95 -3.34
C ILE A 18 0.38 23.87 -4.06
N VAL A 19 0.34 23.87 -5.40
CA VAL A 19 1.08 24.86 -6.19
C VAL A 19 0.39 26.20 -5.97
N ARG A 20 0.91 27.01 -5.05
CA ARG A 20 0.53 28.42 -4.90
C ARG A 20 0.96 29.15 -6.18
N LYS A 21 0.08 29.27 -7.17
CA LYS A 21 0.27 30.18 -8.30
C LYS A 21 0.05 31.61 -7.79
N GLN A 22 1.11 32.41 -7.81
CA GLN A 22 0.99 33.85 -7.64
C GLN A 22 0.43 34.42 -8.95
N HIS A 23 -0.66 35.20 -8.86
CA HIS A 23 -1.21 35.94 -9.99
C HIS A 23 -0.65 37.36 -10.00
N THR A 24 -0.15 37.81 -11.15
CA THR A 24 -0.12 39.23 -11.52
C THR A 24 -1.15 39.44 -12.64
N PHE A 25 -2.08 40.38 -12.43
CA PHE A 25 -3.15 40.68 -13.38
C PHE A 25 -2.76 41.87 -14.25
N ALA A 26 -2.83 41.72 -15.58
CA ALA A 26 -2.92 42.83 -16.52
C ALA A 26 -3.79 42.41 -17.71
N THR A 27 -4.98 43.02 -17.79
CA THR A 27 -5.79 43.36 -18.97
C THR A 27 -5.76 42.43 -20.20
N GLY A 28 -6.91 41.82 -20.50
CA GLY A 28 -7.24 41.20 -21.80
C GLY A 28 -7.92 39.84 -21.67
N ILE A 29 -9.26 39.80 -21.66
CA ILE A 29 -10.01 38.54 -21.54
C ILE A 29 -10.03 37.82 -22.89
N VAL A 30 -9.11 36.86 -23.08
CA VAL A 30 -9.32 35.74 -23.99
C VAL A 30 -9.92 34.61 -23.14
N LEU A 31 -11.17 34.23 -23.42
CA LEU A 31 -11.80 33.04 -22.82
C LEU A 31 -11.07 31.78 -23.32
N GLN A 32 -9.96 31.44 -22.66
CA GLN A 32 -9.39 30.11 -22.78
C GLN A 32 -10.35 29.13 -22.12
N THR A 33 -10.98 28.27 -22.92
CA THR A 33 -11.71 27.10 -22.42
C THR A 33 -10.69 26.13 -21.83
N ALA A 34 -10.37 26.31 -20.56
CA ALA A 34 -9.56 25.37 -19.82
C ALA A 34 -10.28 24.02 -19.82
N LYS A 35 -9.74 23.04 -20.55
CA LYS A 35 -10.15 21.64 -20.43
C LYS A 35 -9.93 21.24 -18.98
N VAL A 36 -11.01 21.12 -18.21
CA VAL A 36 -10.94 20.62 -16.82
C VAL A 36 -10.29 19.24 -16.90
N PRO A 37 -9.09 19.05 -16.30
CA PRO A 37 -8.45 17.74 -16.33
C PRO A 37 -9.42 16.75 -15.70
N ASN A 38 -9.61 15.60 -16.36
CA ASN A 38 -10.47 14.52 -15.89
C ASN A 38 -9.99 14.07 -14.51
N GLN A 39 -10.58 14.67 -13.48
CA GLN A 39 -10.40 14.28 -12.10
C GLN A 39 -11.14 12.96 -11.94
N LYS A 40 -10.52 11.84 -12.37
CA LYS A 40 -10.99 10.49 -12.02
C LYS A 40 -11.30 10.55 -10.53
N SER A 41 -12.58 10.38 -10.18
CA SER A 41 -13.07 10.54 -8.82
C SER A 41 -12.16 9.74 -7.90
N ARG A 42 -11.47 10.44 -7.00
CA ARG A 42 -10.55 9.81 -6.05
C ARG A 42 -11.41 9.02 -5.08
N THR A 43 -11.72 7.78 -5.40
CA THR A 43 -12.40 6.90 -4.44
C THR A 43 -11.48 6.79 -3.22
N PRO A 44 -11.97 7.10 -2.01
CA PRO A 44 -11.15 6.99 -0.81
C PRO A 44 -10.75 5.53 -0.61
N SER A 45 -9.50 5.31 -0.21
CA SER A 45 -9.01 3.96 0.12
C SER A 45 -9.84 3.38 1.26
N LEU A 46 -10.26 2.12 1.13
CA LEU A 46 -10.99 1.37 2.14
C LEU A 46 -10.08 0.76 3.22
N ASN A 47 -8.75 0.87 3.06
CA ASN A 47 -7.80 0.41 4.06
C ASN A 47 -6.55 1.32 4.14
N LEU A 48 -5.87 1.24 5.28
CA LEU A 48 -4.64 1.99 5.56
C LEU A 48 -3.36 1.23 5.18
N VAL A 49 -3.43 -0.10 5.18
CA VAL A 49 -2.26 -1.00 5.14
C VAL A 49 -1.77 -1.33 3.73
N GLY A 50 -2.63 -1.20 2.71
CA GLY A 50 -2.40 -1.74 1.36
C GLY A 50 -1.14 -1.22 0.69
N ALA A 51 -0.89 0.09 0.77
CA ALA A 51 0.32 0.69 0.21
C ALA A 51 1.60 0.17 0.90
N ARG A 52 1.56 -0.09 2.22
CA ARG A 52 2.69 -0.60 2.98
C ARG A 52 2.92 -2.09 2.73
N ILE A 53 1.86 -2.88 2.55
CA ILE A 53 1.93 -4.29 2.12
C ILE A 53 2.63 -4.39 0.77
N CYS A 54 2.16 -3.62 -0.22
CA CYS A 54 2.74 -3.59 -1.56
C CYS A 54 4.22 -3.18 -1.53
N LYS A 55 4.56 -2.13 -0.77
CA LYS A 55 5.93 -1.68 -0.57
C LYS A 55 6.84 -2.77 0.01
N MET A 56 6.44 -3.43 1.09
CA MET A 56 7.27 -4.50 1.69
C MET A 56 7.41 -5.70 0.77
N ARG A 57 6.34 -6.06 0.07
CA ARG A 57 6.34 -7.15 -0.90
C ARG A 57 7.37 -6.90 -2.01
N SER A 58 7.40 -5.68 -2.57
CA SER A 58 8.35 -5.28 -3.61
C SER A 58 9.80 -5.14 -3.12
N LEU A 59 10.01 -4.80 -1.84
CA LEU A 59 11.34 -4.69 -1.23
C LEU A 59 11.92 -6.03 -0.74
N HIS A 60 11.10 -7.09 -0.70
CA HIS A 60 11.54 -8.42 -0.31
C HIS A 60 12.64 -8.92 -1.28
N ARG A 61 13.65 -9.66 -0.78
CA ARG A 61 14.83 -10.08 -1.56
C ARG A 61 14.48 -10.68 -2.93
N ASP A 62 13.48 -11.56 -2.98
CA ASP A 62 13.06 -12.25 -4.21
C ASP A 62 11.85 -11.61 -4.91
N LYS A 63 11.46 -10.37 -4.55
CA LYS A 63 10.22 -9.70 -5.02
C LYS A 63 9.00 -10.61 -4.93
N LEU A 64 8.45 -10.71 -3.72
CA LEU A 64 7.34 -11.60 -3.43
C LEU A 64 6.15 -11.27 -4.37
N THR A 65 5.59 -12.26 -5.09
CA THR A 65 4.38 -12.03 -5.91
C THR A 65 3.13 -12.01 -5.03
N GLN A 66 2.01 -11.52 -5.55
CA GLN A 66 0.73 -11.58 -4.81
C GLN A 66 0.33 -13.02 -4.49
N ASP A 67 0.55 -13.97 -5.42
CA ASP A 67 0.29 -15.40 -5.20
C ASP A 67 1.20 -16.01 -4.14
N GLN A 68 2.48 -15.63 -4.11
CA GLN A 68 3.39 -16.11 -3.07
C GLN A 68 3.01 -15.54 -1.69
N LEU A 69 2.55 -14.28 -1.63
CA LEU A 69 2.02 -13.71 -0.39
C LEU A 69 0.75 -14.45 0.06
N ALA A 70 -0.15 -14.79 -0.86
CA ALA A 70 -1.32 -15.64 -0.57
C ALA A 70 -0.90 -16.98 0.03
N GLY A 71 0.09 -17.66 -0.55
CA GLY A 71 0.63 -18.91 -0.01
C GLY A 71 1.19 -18.76 1.41
N ARG A 72 1.91 -17.67 1.70
CA ARG A 72 2.41 -17.38 3.05
C ARG A 72 1.30 -17.13 4.06
N LEU A 73 0.24 -16.41 3.66
CA LEU A 73 -0.90 -16.14 4.53
C LEU A 73 -1.71 -17.41 4.79
N ALA A 74 -1.86 -18.27 3.79
CA ALA A 74 -2.52 -19.57 3.94
C ALA A 74 -1.80 -20.45 4.96
N ALA A 75 -0.46 -20.46 4.97
CA ALA A 75 0.33 -21.15 5.99
C ALA A 75 0.13 -20.59 7.42
N LEU A 76 -0.36 -19.36 7.55
CA LEU A 76 -0.74 -18.73 8.83
C LEU A 76 -2.24 -18.88 9.14
N GLY A 77 -2.98 -19.68 8.37
CA GLY A 77 -4.42 -19.90 8.54
C GLY A 77 -5.30 -18.83 7.90
N LEU A 78 -4.73 -17.87 7.15
CA LEU A 78 -5.49 -16.84 6.44
C LEU A 78 -5.53 -17.12 4.94
N VAL A 79 -6.62 -17.72 4.48
CA VAL A 79 -6.81 -18.06 3.07
C VAL A 79 -7.33 -16.84 2.30
N LEU A 80 -6.44 -16.18 1.56
CA LEU A 80 -6.78 -15.11 0.62
C LEU A 80 -6.28 -15.49 -0.78
N ASP A 81 -7.04 -15.15 -1.81
CA ASP A 81 -6.62 -15.30 -3.20
C ASP A 81 -5.82 -14.08 -3.69
N ARG A 82 -5.14 -14.25 -4.84
CA ARG A 82 -4.40 -13.17 -5.49
C ARG A 82 -5.23 -11.91 -5.68
N SER A 83 -6.49 -12.08 -6.10
CA SER A 83 -7.38 -10.96 -6.42
C SER A 83 -7.77 -10.18 -5.17
N THR A 84 -7.94 -10.86 -4.04
CA THR A 84 -8.18 -10.20 -2.75
C THR A 84 -6.96 -9.41 -2.32
N ILE A 85 -5.75 -9.98 -2.42
CA ILE A 85 -4.51 -9.25 -2.10
C ILE A 85 -4.38 -8.02 -3.00
N ALA A 86 -4.63 -8.14 -4.31
CA ALA A 86 -4.61 -7.00 -5.22
C ALA A 86 -5.61 -5.89 -4.82
N LYS A 87 -6.83 -6.27 -4.42
CA LYS A 87 -7.82 -5.32 -3.91
C LYS A 87 -7.38 -4.67 -2.59
N ILE A 88 -6.68 -5.40 -1.72
CA ILE A 88 -6.13 -4.86 -0.49
C ILE A 88 -5.00 -3.86 -0.81
N GLU A 89 -4.03 -4.23 -1.64
CA GLU A 89 -2.90 -3.37 -2.03
C GLU A 89 -3.38 -2.07 -2.70
N THR A 90 -4.45 -2.14 -3.50
CA THR A 90 -5.05 -0.99 -4.19
C THR A 90 -6.07 -0.21 -3.36
N GLY A 91 -6.31 -0.58 -2.10
CA GLY A 91 -7.27 0.13 -1.25
C GLY A 91 -8.74 -0.14 -1.58
N ARG A 92 -9.06 -1.13 -2.41
CA ARG A 92 -10.42 -1.48 -2.84
C ARG A 92 -11.13 -2.49 -1.94
N ARG A 93 -10.47 -3.00 -0.90
CA ARG A 93 -11.06 -3.88 0.12
C ARG A 93 -10.64 -3.43 1.51
N ARG A 94 -11.55 -3.53 2.48
CA ARG A 94 -11.24 -3.37 3.90
C ARG A 94 -10.31 -4.51 4.35
N VAL A 95 -9.56 -4.26 5.42
CA VAL A 95 -8.70 -5.26 6.06
C VAL A 95 -9.10 -5.33 7.52
N TYR A 96 -9.39 -6.54 8.01
CA TYR A 96 -9.73 -6.76 9.41
C TYR A 96 -8.47 -6.81 10.28
N ASP A 97 -8.62 -6.58 11.58
CA ASP A 97 -7.53 -6.59 12.55
C ASP A 97 -6.72 -7.90 12.54
N PHE A 98 -7.38 -9.06 12.51
CA PHE A 98 -6.73 -10.36 12.44
C PHE A 98 -5.95 -10.55 11.13
N GLU A 99 -6.43 -9.96 10.02
CA GLU A 99 -5.70 -9.98 8.75
C GLU A 99 -4.43 -9.15 8.85
N VAL A 100 -4.47 -7.98 9.52
CA VAL A 100 -3.28 -7.14 9.75
C VAL A 100 -2.21 -7.91 10.52
N VAL A 101 -2.60 -8.68 11.54
CA VAL A 101 -1.67 -9.53 12.30
C VAL A 101 -1.04 -10.59 11.39
N ALA A 102 -1.81 -11.24 10.53
CA ALA A 102 -1.30 -12.23 9.59
C ALA A 102 -0.35 -11.61 8.54
N PHE A 103 -0.70 -10.45 7.97
CA PHE A 103 0.18 -9.72 7.05
C PHE A 103 1.50 -9.32 7.72
N ALA A 104 1.44 -8.83 8.97
CA ALA A 104 2.63 -8.45 9.72
C ALA A 104 3.59 -9.64 9.87
N LYS A 105 3.06 -10.81 10.27
CA LYS A 105 3.84 -12.06 10.38
C LYS A 105 4.38 -12.52 9.03
N ALA A 106 3.56 -12.56 7.98
CA ALA A 106 3.96 -13.02 6.64
C ALA A 106 5.05 -12.16 5.98
N LEU A 107 5.06 -10.86 6.27
CA LEU A 107 6.01 -9.89 5.73
C LEU A 107 7.21 -9.64 6.68
N GLY A 108 7.22 -10.23 7.87
CA GLY A 108 8.28 -10.04 8.86
C GLY A 108 8.35 -8.61 9.41
N VAL A 109 7.21 -7.93 9.52
CA VAL A 109 7.11 -6.55 10.03
C VAL A 109 6.18 -6.46 11.25
N THR A 110 6.17 -5.32 11.92
CA THR A 110 5.21 -5.05 13.01
C THR A 110 3.85 -4.59 12.47
N GLY A 111 2.77 -4.90 13.18
CA GLY A 111 1.44 -4.37 12.89
C GLY A 111 1.39 -2.83 12.96
N ASN A 112 2.10 -2.24 13.93
CA ASN A 112 2.24 -0.78 14.05
C ASN A 112 2.85 -0.15 12.79
N TRP A 113 3.83 -0.83 12.19
CA TRP A 113 4.36 -0.40 10.92
C TRP A 113 3.34 -0.56 9.80
N LEU A 114 2.59 -1.65 9.68
CA LEU A 114 1.54 -1.73 8.65
C LEU A 114 0.47 -0.63 8.80
N LEU A 115 0.12 -0.29 10.04
CA LEU A 115 -0.91 0.69 10.39
C LEU A 115 -0.42 2.15 10.37
N GLY A 116 0.83 2.44 10.01
CA GLY A 116 1.27 3.83 9.96
C GLY A 116 1.63 4.47 11.30
N LEU A 117 1.61 3.72 12.39
CA LEU A 117 1.85 4.22 13.74
C LEU A 117 3.34 4.37 14.04
N THR A 118 4.21 3.64 13.34
CA THR A 118 5.67 3.68 13.51
C THR A 118 6.42 3.56 12.19
N ASP A 119 7.63 4.13 12.12
CA ASP A 119 8.52 3.99 10.96
C ASP A 119 9.42 2.74 11.01
N LYS A 120 9.56 2.13 12.19
CA LYS A 120 10.38 0.93 12.39
C LYS A 120 9.62 -0.32 11.94
N SER A 121 10.09 -0.96 10.87
CA SER A 121 9.43 -2.13 10.28
C SER A 121 9.66 -3.41 11.08
N SER A 122 10.83 -3.60 11.69
CA SER A 122 11.20 -4.86 12.35
C SER A 122 10.98 -4.82 13.87
N PRO A 123 10.43 -5.90 14.48
CA PRO A 123 10.55 -6.09 15.91
C PRO A 123 12.04 -6.25 16.23
N LYS A 124 12.59 -5.37 17.08
CA LYS A 124 13.92 -5.63 17.66
C LYS A 124 13.86 -6.99 18.36
N SER A 125 14.80 -7.86 18.04
CA SER A 125 14.97 -9.16 18.70
C SER A 125 14.87 -8.99 20.23
N LYS A 126 13.76 -9.40 20.82
CA LYS A 126 13.72 -9.61 22.26
C LYS A 126 14.33 -10.98 22.51
N LYS A 127 15.50 -10.93 23.16
CA LYS A 127 16.10 -11.96 23.99
C LYS A 127 14.99 -12.72 24.75
N GLY A 128 15.13 -14.04 24.81
CA GLY A 128 14.09 -14.99 25.22
C GLY A 128 13.18 -14.52 26.35
N PHE A 129 11.88 -14.57 26.07
CA PHE A 129 10.86 -14.69 27.09
C PHE A 129 10.43 -16.15 27.04
N SER A 130 11.05 -16.97 27.89
CA SER A 130 10.57 -18.31 28.20
C SER A 130 9.33 -18.13 29.07
N ASP A 131 8.17 -18.45 28.50
CA ASP A 131 6.94 -18.64 29.27
C ASP A 131 7.17 -19.88 30.16
N GLU A 132 7.24 -19.67 31.47
CA GLU A 132 7.17 -20.70 32.51
C GLU A 132 5.71 -20.89 32.94
#